data_AF-A0A3M2FHW9-F1
#
_entry.id   AF-A0A3M2FHW9-F1
#
_cell.length_a   1.000
_cell.length_b   1.000
_cell.length_c   1.000
_cell.angle_alpha   90.00
_cell.angle_beta   90.00
_cell.angle_gamma   90.00
#
_symmetry.space_group_name_H-M   'P 1'
#
loop_
_entity.id
_entity.type
_entity.pdbx_description
1 polymer ?
#
loop_
_entity_poly.entity_id
_entity_poly.type
_entity_poly.pdbx_seq_one_letter_code
_entity_poly.pdbx_strand_id
1 'polypeptide(L)'
;MLKFFFFLFITLPLAELYVLIEVGRGIGGLPTIALCLLTAAIGGLLIRWQGLNTLIDARRRMQYGELPAEHGLHGIMLAVSGLMLFTPGFITDTLGFLLLVPPVRRWLIRHLFAPRDDGIIDIDVIDHHRLR
;
A
#
# COMPACT_ATOMS: atom_id res chain seq x y z
N MET A 1 -2.35 -22.94 3.04
CA MET A 1 -2.34 -21.51 2.64
C MET A 1 -3.74 -20.94 2.49
N LEU A 2 -4.63 -21.53 1.65
CA LEU A 2 -6.01 -21.01 1.47
C LEU A 2 -6.83 -20.88 2.77
N LYS A 3 -6.72 -21.84 3.70
CA LYS A 3 -7.40 -21.82 5.01
C LYS A 3 -7.06 -20.58 5.86
N PHE A 4 -5.82 -20.09 5.77
CA PHE A 4 -5.39 -18.92 6.53
C PHE A 4 -6.01 -17.64 5.98
N PHE A 5 -5.96 -17.44 4.65
CA PHE A 5 -6.62 -16.31 4.00
C PHE A 5 -8.14 -16.32 4.24
N PHE A 6 -8.76 -17.50 4.20
CA PHE A 6 -10.18 -17.64 4.51
C PHE A 6 -10.52 -17.23 5.95
N PHE A 7 -9.71 -17.66 6.92
CA PHE A 7 -9.89 -17.26 8.32
C PHE A 7 -9.70 -15.74 8.49
N LEU A 8 -8.64 -15.17 7.94
CA LEU A 8 -8.38 -13.73 8.00
C LEU A 8 -9.51 -12.92 7.37
N PHE A 9 -9.99 -13.34 6.20
CA PHE A 9 -11.08 -12.67 5.48
C PHE A 9 -12.41 -12.68 6.26
N ILE A 10 -12.66 -13.67 7.11
CA ILE A 10 -13.84 -13.72 7.96
C ILE A 10 -13.61 -12.93 9.26
N THR A 11 -12.51 -13.19 9.95
CA THR A 11 -12.25 -12.61 11.27
C THR A 11 -12.04 -11.10 11.20
N LEU A 12 -11.39 -10.60 10.15
CA LEU A 12 -11.08 -9.18 10.03
C LEU A 12 -12.34 -8.30 9.91
N PRO A 13 -13.29 -8.55 8.98
CA PRO A 13 -14.56 -7.82 8.93
C PRO A 13 -15.41 -7.99 10.19
N LEU A 14 -15.40 -9.15 10.84
CA LEU A 14 -16.10 -9.37 12.10
C LEU A 14 -15.52 -8.50 13.23
N ALA A 15 -14.19 -8.42 13.32
CA ALA A 15 -13.51 -7.56 14.27
C ALA A 15 -13.80 -6.08 14.02
N GLU A 16 -13.82 -5.65 12.76
CA GLU A 16 -14.20 -4.28 12.37
C GLU A 16 -15.62 -3.94 12.79
N LEU A 17 -16.58 -4.83 12.51
CA LEU A 17 -17.97 -4.63 12.90
C LEU A 17 -18.10 -4.50 14.42
N TYR A 18 -17.37 -5.34 15.18
CA TYR A 18 -17.34 -5.26 16.64
C TYR A 18 -16.83 -3.90 17.13
N VAL A 19 -15.71 -3.42 16.58
CA VAL A 19 -15.15 -2.10 16.94
C VAL A 19 -16.09 -0.97 16.56
N LEU A 20 -16.71 -1.03 15.38
CA LEU A 20 -17.67 -0.02 14.93
C LEU A 20 -18.88 0.06 15.85
N ILE A 21 -19.39 -1.09 16.28
CA ILE A 21 -20.51 -1.17 17.22
C ILE A 21 -20.09 -0.59 18.58
N GLU A 22 -18.91 -0.94 19.09
CA GLU A 22 -18.44 -0.46 20.39
C GLU A 22 -18.24 1.06 20.41
N VAL A 23 -17.61 1.60 19.36
CA VAL A 23 -17.46 3.05 19.18
C VAL A 23 -18.84 3.70 18.98
N GLY A 24 -19.71 3.10 18.17
CA GLY A 24 -21.08 3.55 17.94
C GLY A 24 -21.94 3.59 19.21
N ARG A 25 -21.69 2.70 20.16
CA ARG A 25 -22.34 2.71 21.49
C ARG A 25 -21.82 3.85 22.37
N GLY A 26 -20.54 4.22 22.24
CA GLY A 26 -19.92 5.30 23.01
C GLY A 26 -20.28 6.71 22.51
N ILE A 27 -20.11 6.96 21.21
CA ILE A 27 -20.27 8.32 20.62
C ILE A 27 -21.53 8.47 19.75
N GLY A 28 -22.27 7.38 19.50
CA GLY A 28 -23.45 7.35 18.63
C GLY A 28 -23.13 6.85 17.21
N GLY A 29 -24.14 6.24 16.57
CA GLY A 29 -23.99 5.65 15.23
C GLY A 29 -23.69 6.68 14.13
N LEU A 30 -24.40 7.81 14.12
CA LEU A 30 -24.21 8.88 13.13
C LEU A 30 -22.78 9.48 13.18
N PRO A 31 -22.26 9.90 14.35
CA PRO A 31 -20.87 10.35 14.47
C PRO A 31 -19.85 9.29 14.07
N THR A 32 -20.11 8.01 14.36
CA THR A 32 -19.21 6.91 13.97
C THR A 32 -19.12 6.76 12.46
N ILE A 33 -20.26 6.80 11.77
CA ILE A 33 -20.31 6.78 10.29
C ILE A 33 -19.58 8.00 9.72
N ALA A 34 -19.81 9.19 10.29
CA ALA A 34 -19.14 10.40 9.85
C ALA A 34 -17.60 10.33 10.01
N LEU A 35 -17.12 9.77 11.13
CA LEU A 35 -15.69 9.54 11.36
C LEU A 35 -15.09 8.54 10.35
N CYS A 36 -15.81 7.46 10.05
CA CYS A 36 -15.39 6.48 9.05
C CYS A 36 -15.32 7.10 7.63
N LEU A 37 -16.30 7.92 7.27
CA LEU A 37 -16.27 8.63 5.99
C LEU A 37 -15.15 9.67 5.94
N LEU A 38 -14.90 10.36 7.05
CA LEU A 38 -13.84 11.37 7.15
C LEU A 38 -12.46 10.74 7.02
N THR A 39 -12.20 9.62 7.68
CA THR A 39 -10.94 8.87 7.57
C THR A 39 -10.73 8.32 6.16
N ALA A 40 -11.75 7.70 5.57
CA ALA A 40 -11.71 7.24 4.18
C ALA A 40 -11.44 8.40 3.18
N ALA A 41 -12.09 9.55 3.38
CA ALA A 41 -11.89 10.73 2.54
C ALA A 41 -10.47 11.30 2.66
N ILE A 42 -9.95 11.43 3.89
CA ILE A 42 -8.59 11.90 4.15
C ILE A 42 -7.59 10.97 3.48
N GLY A 43 -7.66 9.67 3.73
CA GLY A 43 -6.68 8.76 3.14
C GLY A 43 -6.82 8.66 1.62
N GLY A 44 -8.04 8.72 1.07
CA GLY A 44 -8.26 8.84 -0.39
C GLY A 44 -7.59 10.08 -0.99
N LEU A 45 -7.67 11.24 -0.31
CA LEU A 45 -6.99 12.46 -0.73
C LEU A 45 -5.46 12.33 -0.67
N LEU A 46 -4.92 11.75 0.40
CA LEU A 46 -3.49 11.49 0.53
C LEU A 46 -2.98 10.51 -0.54
N ILE A 47 -3.74 9.45 -0.85
CA ILE A 47 -3.41 8.51 -1.93
C ILE A 47 -3.40 9.23 -3.26
N ARG A 48 -4.39 10.08 -3.54
CA ARG A 48 -4.42 10.87 -4.78
C ARG A 48 -3.17 11.74 -4.91
N TRP A 49 -2.73 12.39 -3.83
CA TRP A 49 -1.54 13.23 -3.85
C TRP A 49 -0.23 12.43 -3.99
N GLN A 50 -0.05 11.38 -3.19
CA GLN A 50 1.16 10.55 -3.22
C GLN A 50 1.25 9.67 -4.48
N GLY A 51 0.11 9.15 -4.94
CA GLY A 51 0.00 8.33 -6.14
C GLY A 51 0.38 9.09 -7.40
N LEU A 52 -0.08 10.34 -7.54
CA LEU A 52 0.26 11.16 -8.70
C LEU A 52 1.76 11.46 -8.76
N ASN A 53 2.37 11.84 -7.63
CA ASN A 53 3.82 12.07 -7.56
C ASN A 53 4.61 10.80 -7.94
N THR A 54 4.21 9.64 -7.39
CA THR A 54 4.87 8.36 -7.70
C THR A 54 4.78 8.02 -9.19
N LEU A 55 3.63 8.30 -9.82
CA LEU A 55 3.43 8.05 -11.24
C LEU A 55 4.24 9.01 -12.13
N ILE A 56 4.32 10.29 -11.75
CA ILE A 56 5.13 11.30 -12.44
C ILE A 56 6.62 10.94 -12.36
N ASP A 57 7.09 10.56 -11.18
CA ASP A 57 8.49 10.18 -10.96
C ASP A 57 8.85 8.90 -11.74
N ALA A 58 7.95 7.90 -11.74
CA ALA A 58 8.11 6.69 -12.53
C ALA A 58 8.19 7.01 -14.03
N ARG A 59 7.31 7.87 -14.54
CA ARG A 59 7.30 8.29 -15.95
C ARG A 59 8.58 9.04 -16.32
N ARG A 60 9.08 9.93 -15.46
CA ARG A 60 10.36 10.64 -15.67
C ARG A 60 11.51 9.66 -15.81
N ARG A 61 11.65 8.69 -14.90
CA ARG A 61 12.76 7.70 -14.94
C ARG A 61 12.70 6.76 -16.15
N MET A 62 11.49 6.36 -16.57
CA MET A 62 11.31 5.61 -17.82
C MET A 62 11.77 6.40 -19.05
N GLN A 63 11.61 7.73 -19.06
CA GLN A 63 12.13 8.58 -20.15
C GLN A 63 13.66 8.64 -20.20
N TYR A 64 14.34 8.37 -19.08
CA TYR A 64 15.80 8.28 -18.98
C TYR A 64 16.33 6.86 -19.22
N GLY A 65 15.47 5.88 -19.55
CA GLY A 65 15.87 4.49 -19.78
C GLY A 65 16.18 3.69 -18.52
N GLU A 66 15.90 4.22 -17.32
CA GLU A 66 16.06 3.50 -16.05
C GLU A 66 14.83 2.64 -15.75
N LEU A 67 15.02 1.35 -15.47
CA LEU A 67 13.95 0.45 -15.00
C LEU A 67 13.57 0.78 -13.55
N PRO A 68 12.34 1.26 -13.27
CA PRO A 68 11.97 1.80 -11.97
C PRO A 68 11.53 0.69 -10.99
N ALA A 69 12.36 -0.33 -10.75
CA ALA A 69 12.01 -1.50 -9.93
C ALA A 69 11.58 -1.12 -8.50
N GLU A 70 12.30 -0.21 -7.85
CA GLU A 70 11.95 0.27 -6.50
C GLU A 70 10.68 1.14 -6.46
N HIS A 71 10.38 1.87 -7.54
CA HIS A 71 9.20 2.76 -7.57
C HIS A 71 7.91 1.97 -7.84
N GLY A 72 8.01 0.83 -8.54
CA GLY A 72 6.88 -0.10 -8.72
C GLY A 72 6.34 -0.61 -7.38
N LEU A 73 7.22 -1.01 -6.45
CA LEU A 73 6.84 -1.43 -5.10
C LEU A 73 6.12 -0.33 -4.32
N HIS A 74 6.62 0.91 -4.40
CA HIS A 74 5.94 2.05 -3.79
C HIS A 74 4.53 2.27 -4.34
N GLY A 75 4.34 2.13 -5.66
CA GLY A 75 3.03 2.20 -6.31
C GLY A 75 2.08 1.09 -5.87
N ILE A 76 2.56 -0.15 -5.77
CA ILE A 76 1.77 -1.29 -5.28
C ILE A 76 1.34 -1.06 -3.82
N MET A 77 2.25 -0.60 -2.96
CA MET A 77 1.92 -0.31 -1.56
C MET A 77 0.88 0.80 -1.42
N LEU A 78 0.96 1.84 -2.27
CA LEU A 78 -0.08 2.87 -2.34
C LEU A 78 -1.44 2.32 -2.80
N ALA A 79 -1.44 1.41 -3.78
CA ALA A 79 -2.66 0.75 -4.24
C ALA A 79 -3.28 -0.16 -3.16
N VAL A 80 -2.45 -0.92 -2.45
CA VAL A 80 -2.88 -1.77 -1.33
C VAL A 80 -3.44 -0.92 -0.18
N SER A 81 -2.77 0.18 0.18
CA SER A 81 -3.31 1.17 1.12
C SER A 81 -4.70 1.64 0.68
N GLY A 82 -4.87 2.03 -0.60
CA GLY A 82 -6.17 2.48 -1.11
C GLY A 82 -7.25 1.41 -1.07
N LEU A 83 -6.90 0.16 -1.36
CA LEU A 83 -7.84 -0.95 -1.25
C LEU A 83 -8.25 -1.20 0.21
N MET A 84 -7.34 -1.03 1.17
CA MET A 84 -7.66 -1.13 2.60
C MET A 84 -8.62 -0.02 3.04
N LEU A 85 -8.32 1.24 2.70
CA LEU A 85 -9.20 2.37 3.04
C LEU A 85 -10.55 2.38 2.31
N PHE A 86 -10.72 1.58 1.26
CA PHE A 86 -12.01 1.42 0.57
C PHE A 86 -13.06 0.71 1.43
N THR A 87 -12.62 -0.19 2.31
CA THR A 87 -13.45 -0.80 3.35
C THR A 87 -13.30 0.00 4.65
N PRO A 88 -14.05 1.11 4.83
CA PRO A 88 -13.88 1.97 5.99
C PRO A 88 -14.12 1.18 7.27
N GLY A 89 -13.10 1.13 8.13
CA GLY A 89 -13.07 0.37 9.37
C GLY A 89 -11.87 0.80 10.19
N PHE A 90 -11.99 0.90 11.52
CA PHE A 90 -10.93 1.47 12.35
C PHE A 90 -9.59 0.73 12.24
N ILE A 91 -9.61 -0.61 12.13
CA ILE A 91 -8.39 -1.41 12.08
C ILE A 91 -7.74 -1.27 10.70
N THR A 92 -8.55 -1.39 9.65
CA THR A 92 -8.15 -1.36 8.25
C THR A 92 -7.71 0.05 7.84
N ASP A 93 -8.37 1.09 8.35
CA ASP A 93 -7.96 2.49 8.18
C ASP A 93 -6.61 2.74 8.87
N THR A 94 -6.42 2.24 10.10
CA THR A 94 -5.13 2.37 10.80
C THR A 94 -4.00 1.72 10.01
N LEU A 95 -4.20 0.50 9.51
CA LEU A 95 -3.20 -0.20 8.70
C LEU A 95 -2.98 0.50 7.34
N GLY A 96 -4.05 0.94 6.71
CA GLY A 96 -4.02 1.66 5.44
C GLY A 96 -3.23 2.97 5.56
N PHE A 97 -3.49 3.75 6.61
CA PHE A 97 -2.75 4.96 6.95
C PHE A 97 -1.29 4.67 7.31
N LEU A 98 -1.03 3.62 8.10
CA LEU A 98 0.32 3.23 8.48
C LEU A 98 1.17 2.92 7.24
N LEU A 99 0.60 2.25 6.25
CA LEU A 99 1.26 1.96 4.97
C LEU A 99 1.39 3.20 4.06
N LEU A 100 0.51 4.19 4.24
CA LEU A 100 0.54 5.48 3.55
C LEU A 100 1.69 6.38 4.02
N VAL A 101 2.20 6.17 5.24
CA VAL A 101 3.30 6.96 5.82
C VAL A 101 4.62 6.60 5.11
N PRO A 102 5.26 7.55 4.39
CA PRO A 102 6.47 7.29 3.59
C PRO A 102 7.67 6.66 4.35
N PRO A 103 7.97 7.02 5.62
CA PRO A 103 9.03 6.34 6.37
C PRO A 103 8.69 4.88 6.70
N VAL A 104 7.42 4.56 6.99
CA VAL A 104 6.99 3.18 7.23
C VAL A 104 7.10 2.35 5.96
N ARG A 105 6.68 2.92 4.82
CA ARG A 105 6.82 2.28 3.50
C ARG A 105 8.27 1.95 3.17
N ARG A 106 9.19 2.90 3.40
CA ARG A 106 10.64 2.70 3.20
C ARG A 106 11.22 1.67 4.16
N TRP A 107 10.77 1.65 5.42
CA TRP A 107 11.20 0.66 6.40
C TRP A 107 10.76 -0.75 6.01
N LEU A 108 9.49 -0.91 5.61
CA LEU A 108 8.94 -2.20 5.21
C LEU A 108 9.60 -2.74 3.93
N ILE A 109 9.85 -1.88 2.93
CA ILE A 109 10.60 -2.29 1.73
C ILE A 109 12.00 -2.78 2.12
N ARG A 110 12.71 -2.06 3.00
CA ARG A 110 14.06 -2.45 3.41
C ARG A 110 14.12 -3.72 4.24
N HIS A 111 13.08 -4.07 5.00
CA HIS A 111 13.07 -5.28 5.84
C HIS A 111 12.48 -6.49 5.13
N LEU A 112 11.46 -6.28 4.29
CA LEU A 112 10.73 -7.36 3.62
C LEU A 112 11.26 -7.65 2.21
N PHE A 113 11.73 -6.60 1.54
CA PHE A 113 12.34 -6.63 0.20
C PHE A 113 13.78 -6.14 0.25
N ALA A 114 14.48 -6.31 1.39
CA ALA A 114 15.94 -6.28 1.36
C ALA A 114 16.36 -7.15 0.18
N PRO A 115 17.22 -6.68 -0.74
CA PRO A 115 17.84 -7.55 -1.72
C PRO A 115 18.45 -8.71 -0.92
N ARG A 116 17.79 -9.87 -0.95
CA ARG A 116 18.50 -11.11 -0.75
C ARG A 116 19.33 -11.18 -2.01
N ASP A 117 20.66 -11.19 -1.85
CA ASP A 117 21.65 -11.26 -2.92
C ASP A 117 21.51 -12.58 -3.69
N ASP A 118 20.36 -12.79 -4.31
CA ASP A 118 20.06 -13.84 -5.24
C ASP A 118 20.50 -13.25 -6.58
N GLY A 119 21.81 -13.34 -6.86
CA GLY A 119 22.49 -12.81 -8.04
C GLY A 119 21.92 -13.34 -9.37
N ILE A 120 20.72 -12.90 -9.73
CA ILE A 120 19.99 -13.26 -10.94
C ILE A 120 19.42 -12.00 -11.57
N ILE A 121 20.26 -10.99 -11.77
CA ILE A 121 20.15 -10.14 -12.96
C ILE A 121 21.59 -9.89 -13.43
N ASP A 122 22.27 -10.98 -13.76
CA ASP A 122 23.32 -10.91 -14.76
C ASP A 122 22.59 -10.54 -16.06
N ILE A 123 22.60 -9.25 -16.41
CA ILE A 123 22.28 -8.83 -17.78
C ILE A 123 23.48 -9.22 -18.62
N ASP A 124 23.63 -10.53 -18.81
CA ASP A 124 24.43 -11.17 -19.85
C ASP A 124 23.59 -11.20 -21.15
N VAL A 125 22.81 -10.15 -21.37
CA VAL A 125 21.97 -9.95 -22.55
C VAL A 125 22.48 -8.68 -23.21
N ILE A 126 23.39 -8.93 -24.16
CA ILE A 126 23.79 -8.07 -25.29
C ILE A 126 25.13 -7.34 -25.06
N ASP A 127 26.13 -8.17 -24.78
CA ASP A 127 27.44 -8.11 -25.43
C ASP A 127 27.30 -8.13 -26.98
N HIS A 128 26.94 -7.00 -27.61
CA HIS A 128 26.96 -6.92 -29.08
C HIS A 128 27.23 -5.53 -29.67
N HIS A 129 27.96 -4.66 -28.97
CA HIS A 129 28.34 -3.35 -29.53
C HIS A 129 29.82 -3.15 -29.86
N ARG A 130 30.70 -4.15 -29.79
CA ARG A 130 32.11 -3.89 -30.16
C ARG A 130 32.89 -5.15 -30.48
N LEU A 131 33.36 -5.23 -31.73
CA LEU A 131 34.36 -6.15 -32.30
C LEU A 131 33.83 -7.10 -33.40
N ARG A 132 33.31 -6.54 -34.50
CA ARG A 132 33.77 -6.80 -35.90
C ARG A 132 33.03 -5.92 -36.89
#